data_AF-A0A2W4L2S0-F1
#
_entry.id   AF-A0A2W4L2S0-F1
#
_cell.length_a   1.000
_cell.length_b   1.000
_cell.length_c   1.000
_cell.angle_alpha   90.00
_cell.angle_beta   90.00
_cell.angle_gamma   90.00
#
_symmetry.space_group_name_H-M   'P 1'
#
loop_
_entity.id
_entity.type
_entity.pdbx_description
1 polymer ?
#
loop_
_entity_poly.entity_id
_entity_poly.type
_entity_poly.pdbx_seq_one_letter_code
_entity_poly.pdbx_strand_id
1 'polypeptide(L)'
;LEAAREAAGVEYRRGDILLVRTGWISWYRSQPLERRQAVRDARVAPGLEASAAVAEYLWDHGFLAIASDAPGVEALPSKREGSLHHRLLARLGMPLGELWWLDDLAAECSADGFADCLVTSSPLGIVGGVGSPPNAIAIK
;
A
#
# COMPACT_ATOMS: atom_id res chain seq x y z
N LEU A 1 8.02 -8.91 3.06
CA LEU A 1 7.28 -9.13 1.80
C LEU A 1 7.37 -10.59 1.39
N GLU A 2 8.57 -11.12 1.09
CA GLU A 2 8.75 -12.54 0.69
C GLU A 2 8.07 -13.56 1.61
N ALA A 3 8.32 -13.51 2.92
CA ALA A 3 7.68 -14.47 3.84
C ALA A 3 6.14 -14.42 3.79
N ALA A 4 5.55 -13.24 3.57
CA ALA A 4 4.10 -13.10 3.43
C ALA A 4 3.62 -13.62 2.06
N ARG A 5 4.38 -13.35 0.99
CA ARG A 5 4.12 -13.86 -0.36
C ARG A 5 4.12 -15.39 -0.38
N GLU A 6 5.15 -16.00 0.18
CA GLU A 6 5.29 -17.47 0.28
C GLU A 6 4.16 -18.08 1.11
N ALA A 7 3.85 -17.48 2.27
CA ALA A 7 2.75 -17.96 3.11
C ALA A 7 1.38 -17.84 2.44
N ALA A 8 1.18 -16.81 1.61
CA ALA A 8 -0.06 -16.60 0.84
C ALA A 8 -0.10 -17.39 -0.48
N GLY A 9 0.98 -18.08 -0.87
CA GLY A 9 1.07 -18.79 -2.15
C GLY A 9 1.00 -17.86 -3.37
N VAL A 10 1.40 -16.59 -3.24
CA VAL A 10 1.32 -15.60 -4.31
C VAL A 10 2.51 -15.71 -5.25
N GLU A 11 2.23 -15.77 -6.55
CA GLU A 11 3.24 -15.60 -7.59
C GLU A 11 3.10 -14.22 -8.22
N TYR A 12 4.17 -13.42 -8.12
CA TYR A 12 4.17 -12.11 -8.76
C TYR A 12 4.34 -12.23 -10.27
N ARG A 13 3.63 -11.35 -10.98
CA ARG A 13 3.70 -11.20 -12.43
C ARG A 13 3.98 -9.75 -12.75
N ARG A 14 4.77 -9.54 -13.82
CA ARG A 14 4.99 -8.21 -14.36
C ARG A 14 3.65 -7.61 -14.76
N GLY A 15 3.35 -6.41 -14.29
CA GLY A 15 2.05 -5.78 -14.49
C GLY A 15 1.19 -5.73 -13.22
N ASP A 16 1.54 -6.47 -12.17
CA ASP A 16 0.73 -6.55 -10.96
C ASP A 16 0.69 -5.21 -10.20
N ILE A 17 -0.39 -5.03 -9.45
CA ILE A 17 -0.51 -4.01 -8.40
C ILE A 17 -0.34 -4.73 -7.07
N LEU A 18 0.70 -4.38 -6.31
CA LEU A 18 0.94 -4.99 -5.01
C LEU A 18 0.04 -4.35 -3.95
N LEU A 19 -0.82 -5.14 -3.31
CA LEU A 19 -1.66 -4.70 -2.19
C LEU A 19 -1.05 -5.18 -0.86
N VAL A 20 -0.72 -4.26 0.03
CA VAL A 20 -0.08 -4.54 1.32
C VAL A 20 -1.02 -4.20 2.47
N ARG A 21 -1.55 -5.22 3.13
CA ARG A 21 -2.33 -5.06 4.36
C ARG A 21 -1.43 -5.09 5.60
N THR A 22 -1.36 -3.97 6.29
CA THR A 22 -0.68 -3.80 7.58
C THR A 22 -1.63 -3.91 8.77
N GLY A 23 -2.95 -3.82 8.54
CA GLY A 23 -4.00 -3.75 9.55
C GLY A 23 -4.20 -2.34 10.13
N TRP A 24 -3.52 -1.32 9.62
CA TRP A 24 -3.47 0.00 10.27
C TRP A 24 -4.82 0.70 10.27
N ILE A 25 -5.53 0.77 9.14
CA ILE A 25 -6.79 1.53 9.06
C ILE A 25 -7.88 0.93 9.96
N SER A 26 -7.93 -0.40 10.05
CA SER A 26 -8.86 -1.14 10.91
C SER A 26 -8.58 -0.88 12.38
N TRP A 27 -7.30 -1.01 12.77
CA TRP A 27 -6.86 -0.66 14.11
C TRP A 27 -7.19 0.80 14.43
N TYR A 28 -6.84 1.74 13.55
CA TYR A 28 -7.05 3.17 13.75
C TYR A 28 -8.53 3.50 14.00
N ARG A 29 -9.44 2.93 13.20
CA ARG A 29 -10.90 3.14 13.34
C ARG A 29 -11.46 2.59 14.65
N SER A 30 -10.85 1.55 15.23
CA SER A 30 -11.27 1.00 16.53
C SER A 30 -10.71 1.77 17.74
N GLN A 31 -9.81 2.73 17.54
CA GLN A 31 -9.22 3.50 18.64
C GLN A 31 -10.09 4.69 19.08
N PRO A 32 -10.04 5.06 20.38
CA PRO A 32 -10.66 6.29 20.87
C PRO A 32 -10.02 7.53 20.23
N LEU A 33 -10.74 8.67 20.25
CA LEU A 33 -10.34 9.90 19.56
C LEU A 33 -8.95 10.39 20.00
N GLU A 34 -8.67 10.33 21.31
CA GLU A 34 -7.42 10.81 21.89
C GLU A 34 -6.23 10.02 21.36
N ARG A 35 -6.37 8.69 21.22
CA ARG A 35 -5.32 7.83 20.65
C ARG A 35 -5.16 8.09 19.16
N ARG A 36 -6.26 8.26 18.41
CA ARG A 36 -6.22 8.63 16.98
C ARG A 36 -5.50 9.95 16.74
N GLN A 37 -5.72 10.95 17.60
CA GLN A 37 -5.05 12.25 17.55
C GLN A 37 -3.56 12.11 17.89
N ALA A 38 -3.22 11.40 18.97
CA ALA A 38 -1.83 11.21 19.37
C ALA A 38 -0.98 10.54 18.27
N VAL A 39 -1.52 9.52 17.60
CA VAL A 39 -0.81 8.80 16.52
C VAL A 39 -0.64 9.67 15.29
N ARG A 40 -1.69 10.44 14.92
CA ARG A 40 -1.63 11.43 13.83
C ARG A 40 -0.54 12.46 14.09
N ASP A 41 -0.51 13.01 15.30
CA ASP A 41 0.42 14.08 15.67
C ASP A 41 1.87 13.58 15.75
N ALA A 42 2.06 12.35 16.26
CA ALA A 42 3.36 11.68 16.27
C ALA A 42 3.84 11.25 14.87
N ARG A 43 2.94 11.18 13.87
CA ARG A 43 3.21 10.67 12.51
C ARG A 43 3.87 9.30 12.55
N VAL A 44 3.29 8.38 13.31
CA VAL A 44 3.78 6.99 13.43
C VAL A 44 2.79 6.06 12.75
N ALA A 45 3.28 5.29 11.78
CA ALA A 45 2.52 4.28 11.08
C ALA A 45 3.44 3.16 10.58
N PRO A 46 2.96 1.91 10.51
CA PRO A 46 3.68 0.84 9.85
C PRO A 46 3.72 1.11 8.34
N GLY A 47 4.67 0.47 7.66
CA GLY A 47 4.80 0.51 6.22
C GLY A 47 6.08 -0.21 5.80
N LEU A 48 6.41 -0.13 4.51
CA LEU A 48 7.64 -0.71 3.99
C LEU A 48 8.87 0.07 4.46
N GLU A 49 10.01 -0.61 4.51
CA GLU A 49 11.28 0.05 4.79
C GLU A 49 11.60 1.09 3.70
N ALA A 50 11.97 2.29 4.15
CA ALA A 50 12.38 3.39 3.29
C ALA A 50 13.82 3.21 2.77
N SER A 51 14.04 2.23 1.89
CA SER A 51 15.37 1.88 1.38
C SER A 51 15.43 1.77 -0.14
N ALA A 52 16.66 1.87 -0.69
CA ALA A 52 16.90 1.61 -2.11
C ALA A 52 16.58 0.16 -2.48
N ALA A 53 16.93 -0.79 -1.59
CA ALA A 53 16.68 -2.21 -1.80
C ALA A 53 15.19 -2.53 -1.94
N VAL A 54 14.30 -1.89 -1.16
CA VAL A 54 12.85 -2.07 -1.34
C VAL A 54 12.38 -1.48 -2.67
N ALA A 55 12.90 -0.32 -3.09
CA ALA A 55 12.54 0.27 -4.38
C ALA A 55 13.01 -0.59 -5.56
N GLU A 56 14.24 -1.12 -5.50
CA GLU A 56 14.81 -2.06 -6.48
C GLU A 56 13.97 -3.34 -6.53
N TYR A 57 13.66 -3.92 -5.37
CA TYR A 57 12.80 -5.09 -5.28
C TYR A 57 11.45 -4.88 -5.96
N LEU A 58 10.78 -3.75 -5.72
CA LEU A 58 9.48 -3.48 -6.35
C LEU A 58 9.60 -3.29 -7.87
N TRP A 59 10.69 -2.65 -8.32
CA TRP A 59 10.96 -2.42 -9.74
C TRP A 59 11.30 -3.73 -10.49
N ASP A 60 12.17 -4.55 -9.92
CA ASP A 60 12.67 -5.78 -10.55
C ASP A 60 11.57 -6.81 -10.74
N HIS A 61 10.58 -6.86 -9.83
CA HIS A 61 9.37 -7.68 -9.99
C HIS A 61 8.37 -7.10 -11.01
N GLY A 62 8.57 -5.86 -11.46
CA GLY A 62 7.75 -5.25 -12.51
C GLY A 62 6.35 -4.85 -12.08
N PHE A 63 6.16 -4.45 -10.81
CA PHE A 63 4.89 -3.91 -10.33
C PHE A 63 4.57 -2.57 -11.02
N LEU A 64 3.30 -2.35 -11.33
CA LEU A 64 2.83 -1.08 -11.90
C LEU A 64 2.55 -0.04 -10.80
N ALA A 65 2.09 -0.49 -9.65
CA ALA A 65 1.74 0.34 -8.51
C ALA A 65 1.79 -0.48 -7.22
N ILE A 66 1.81 0.21 -6.09
CA ILE A 66 1.65 -0.39 -4.76
C ILE A 66 0.59 0.36 -3.98
N ALA A 67 -0.27 -0.36 -3.27
CA ALA A 67 -1.23 0.23 -2.36
C ALA A 67 -1.12 -0.37 -0.95
N SER A 68 -1.34 0.44 0.08
CA SER A 68 -1.42 -0.03 1.46
C SER A 68 -2.66 0.51 2.18
N ASP A 69 -2.97 -0.13 3.30
CA ASP A 69 -4.00 0.31 4.25
C ASP A 69 -3.47 1.27 5.33
N ALA A 70 -2.27 1.81 5.14
CA ALA A 70 -1.62 2.75 6.04
C ALA A 70 -1.62 4.18 5.44
N PRO A 71 -1.37 5.23 6.26
CA PRO A 71 -1.27 6.61 5.77
C PRO A 71 -0.03 6.87 4.91
N GLY A 72 0.90 5.93 4.90
CA GLY A 72 2.11 5.91 4.08
C GLY A 72 2.29 4.51 3.50
N VAL A 73 2.78 4.40 2.26
CA VAL A 73 3.31 3.11 1.78
C VAL A 73 4.58 2.71 2.55
N GLU A 74 5.41 3.69 2.90
CA GLU A 74 6.59 3.50 3.76
C GLU A 74 6.28 3.72 5.24
N ALA A 75 7.07 3.09 6.10
CA ALA A 75 6.97 3.28 7.54
C ALA A 75 7.26 4.74 7.91
N LEU A 76 6.48 5.26 8.87
CA LEU A 76 6.63 6.61 9.38
C LEU A 76 7.22 6.60 10.81
N PRO A 77 8.09 7.57 11.16
CA PRO A 77 8.51 8.71 10.35
C PRO A 77 9.55 8.34 9.28
N SER A 78 9.36 8.81 8.04
CA SER A 78 10.36 8.64 6.98
C SER A 78 11.33 9.83 6.93
N LYS A 79 12.61 9.55 6.63
CA LYS A 79 13.60 10.61 6.37
C LYS A 79 13.50 11.02 4.90
N ARG A 80 13.66 12.33 4.63
CA ARG A 80 13.66 12.87 3.26
C ARG A 80 14.75 12.23 2.40
N GLU A 81 15.93 12.03 2.99
CA GLU A 81 17.00 11.22 2.42
C GLU A 81 16.62 9.74 2.56
N GLY A 82 16.40 9.08 1.42
CA GLY A 82 16.06 7.66 1.39
C GLY A 82 14.57 7.35 1.25
N SER A 83 13.68 8.34 1.36
CA SER A 83 12.23 8.17 1.22
C SER A 83 11.84 7.29 0.04
N LEU A 84 11.03 6.28 0.34
CA LEU A 84 10.48 5.37 -0.66
C LEU A 84 9.54 6.13 -1.60
N HIS A 85 8.76 7.11 -1.10
CA HIS A 85 7.91 7.96 -1.93
C HIS A 85 8.67 8.61 -3.08
N HIS A 86 9.81 9.24 -2.80
CA HIS A 86 10.60 9.89 -3.84
C HIS A 86 11.20 8.89 -4.83
N ARG A 87 11.59 7.70 -4.37
CA ARG A 87 12.11 6.65 -5.25
C ARG A 87 11.02 6.13 -6.18
N LEU A 88 9.86 5.78 -5.64
CA LEU A 88 8.77 5.19 -6.41
C LEU A 88 8.09 6.21 -7.33
N LEU A 89 7.63 7.35 -6.81
CA LEU A 89 6.90 8.35 -7.60
C LEU A 89 7.82 9.10 -8.56
N ALA A 90 8.83 9.79 -8.04
CA ALA A 90 9.59 10.77 -8.81
C ALA A 90 10.68 10.14 -9.70
N ARG A 91 11.20 8.96 -9.34
CA ARG A 91 12.27 8.29 -10.12
C ARG A 91 11.76 7.14 -10.97
N LEU A 92 10.91 6.28 -10.40
CA LEU A 92 10.43 5.07 -11.08
C LEU A 92 9.07 5.24 -11.75
N GLY A 93 8.35 6.33 -11.47
CA GLY A 93 7.01 6.57 -12.02
C GLY A 93 5.95 5.59 -11.51
N MET A 94 6.19 4.94 -10.37
CA MET A 94 5.29 3.95 -9.75
C MET A 94 4.29 4.66 -8.83
N PRO A 95 2.98 4.68 -9.14
CA PRO A 95 1.95 5.28 -8.31
C PRO A 95 1.77 4.56 -6.96
N LEU A 96 1.32 5.31 -5.96
CA LEU A 96 1.06 4.83 -4.61
C LEU A 96 -0.42 4.95 -4.26
N GLY A 97 -0.97 3.92 -3.63
CA GLY A 97 -2.28 3.94 -2.99
C GLY A 97 -2.12 3.91 -1.47
N GLU A 98 -2.83 4.79 -0.77
CA GLU A 98 -2.76 4.92 0.69
C GLU A 98 -4.16 4.90 1.28
N LEU A 99 -4.28 4.41 2.51
CA LEU A 99 -5.56 4.29 3.23
C LEU A 99 -6.61 3.44 2.50
N TRP A 100 -6.17 2.43 1.74
CA TRP A 100 -7.10 1.48 1.12
C TRP A 100 -7.71 0.56 2.20
N TRP A 101 -9.00 0.23 2.03
CA TRP A 101 -9.64 -0.76 2.89
C TRP A 101 -9.38 -2.16 2.33
N LEU A 102 -8.53 -2.94 3.01
CA LEU A 102 -8.10 -4.27 2.57
C LEU A 102 -8.60 -5.41 3.48
N ASP A 103 -9.33 -5.09 4.55
CA ASP A 103 -9.77 -6.07 5.55
C ASP A 103 -10.69 -7.14 4.97
N ASP A 104 -11.72 -6.73 4.22
CA ASP A 104 -12.69 -7.66 3.65
C ASP A 104 -12.03 -8.55 2.60
N LEU A 105 -11.23 -7.95 1.70
CA LEU A 105 -10.45 -8.68 0.70
C LEU A 105 -9.49 -9.68 1.35
N ALA A 106 -8.76 -9.28 2.40
CA ALA A 106 -7.83 -10.18 3.08
C ALA A 106 -8.56 -11.32 3.81
N ALA A 107 -9.74 -11.06 4.38
CA ALA A 107 -10.56 -12.09 5.00
C ALA A 107 -11.05 -13.12 3.96
N GLU A 108 -11.51 -12.66 2.79
CA GLU A 108 -11.89 -13.53 1.68
C GLU A 108 -10.70 -14.35 1.16
N CYS A 109 -9.56 -13.71 0.88
CA CYS A 109 -8.33 -14.41 0.47
C CYS A 109 -7.85 -15.45 1.49
N SER A 110 -8.06 -15.19 2.78
CA SER A 110 -7.70 -16.16 3.84
C SER A 110 -8.67 -17.34 3.90
N ALA A 111 -9.93 -17.13 3.50
CA ALA A 111 -10.96 -18.16 3.53
C ALA A 111 -10.85 -19.14 2.34
N ASP A 112 -10.50 -18.63 1.15
CA ASP A 112 -10.41 -19.42 -0.09
C ASP A 112 -8.97 -19.80 -0.47
N GLY A 113 -7.95 -19.17 0.13
CA GLY A 113 -6.54 -19.38 -0.19
C GLY A 113 -6.10 -18.74 -1.50
N PHE A 114 -6.92 -17.86 -2.10
CA PHE A 114 -6.64 -17.17 -3.36
C PHE A 114 -6.39 -15.68 -3.11
N ALA A 115 -5.15 -15.23 -3.29
CA ALA A 115 -4.77 -13.84 -3.06
C ALA A 115 -4.71 -12.98 -4.35
N ASP A 116 -4.89 -13.59 -5.53
CA ASP A 116 -4.93 -12.89 -6.81
C ASP A 116 -6.35 -12.38 -7.10
N CYS A 117 -6.47 -11.15 -7.61
CA CYS A 117 -7.74 -10.56 -8.03
C CYS A 117 -7.54 -9.52 -9.15
N LEU A 118 -8.61 -9.20 -9.88
CA LEU A 118 -8.59 -8.04 -10.78
C LEU A 118 -8.81 -6.78 -9.96
N VAL A 119 -7.86 -5.84 -10.04
CA VAL A 119 -7.97 -4.54 -9.37
C VAL A 119 -8.27 -3.47 -10.41
N THR A 120 -9.31 -2.68 -10.15
CA THR A 120 -9.57 -1.43 -10.87
C THR A 120 -9.39 -0.27 -9.90
N SER A 121 -8.82 0.83 -10.39
CA SER A 121 -8.66 2.08 -9.63
C SER A 121 -8.72 3.22 -10.63
N SER A 122 -9.77 4.03 -10.55
CA SER A 122 -10.06 5.07 -11.55
C SER A 122 -9.96 6.45 -10.91
N PRO A 123 -8.86 7.17 -11.13
CA PRO A 123 -8.71 8.51 -10.58
C PRO A 123 -9.69 9.49 -11.23
N LEU A 124 -10.08 10.52 -10.49
CA LEU A 124 -10.90 11.61 -10.98
C LEU A 124 -10.16 12.39 -12.08
N GLY A 125 -10.90 12.85 -13.10
CA GLY A 125 -10.38 13.64 -14.22
C GLY A 125 -10.05 15.09 -13.84
N ILE A 126 -9.14 15.29 -12.89
CA ILE A 126 -8.73 16.61 -12.37
C ILE A 126 -7.48 17.08 -13.10
N VAL A 127 -7.61 18.14 -13.90
CA VAL A 127 -6.47 18.76 -14.59
C VAL A 127 -5.48 19.32 -13.56
N GLY A 128 -4.22 18.88 -13.63
CA GLY A 128 -3.17 19.27 -12.66
C GLY A 128 -3.27 18.60 -11.30
N GLY A 129 -4.15 17.59 -11.14
CA GLY A 129 -4.26 16.82 -9.91
C GLY A 129 -2.99 16.01 -9.63
N VAL A 130 -2.53 16.04 -8.38
CA VAL A 130 -1.35 15.26 -7.91
C VAL A 130 -1.75 13.99 -7.15
N GLY A 131 -3.04 13.67 -7.15
CA GLY A 131 -3.65 12.54 -6.47
C GLY A 131 -5.17 12.55 -6.64
N SER A 132 -5.83 11.46 -6.25
CA SER A 132 -7.28 11.29 -6.32
C SER A 132 -7.74 10.33 -5.23
N PRO A 133 -8.98 10.44 -4.71
CA PRO A 133 -9.65 9.30 -4.11
C PRO A 133 -9.56 8.10 -5.07
N PRO A 134 -9.35 6.88 -4.55
CA PRO A 134 -8.91 5.78 -5.40
C PRO A 134 -10.00 5.24 -6.32
N ASN A 135 -11.27 5.27 -5.88
CA ASN A 135 -12.37 4.54 -6.53
C ASN A 135 -11.93 3.10 -6.88
N ALA A 136 -11.30 2.43 -5.90
CA ALA A 136 -10.69 1.13 -6.11
C ALA A 136 -11.67 -0.01 -5.83
N ILE A 137 -11.69 -0.99 -6.74
CA ILE A 137 -12.53 -2.18 -6.64
C ILE A 137 -11.65 -3.39 -6.94
N ALA A 138 -11.67 -4.37 -6.04
CA ALA A 138 -11.16 -5.71 -6.29
C ALA A 138 -12.30 -6.61 -6.75
N ILE A 139 -12.08 -7.40 -7.80
CA ILE A 139 -13.02 -8.37 -8.36
C ILE A 139 -12.38 -9.75 -8.22
N LYS A 140 -13.04 -10.62 -7.46
CA LYS A 140 -12.68 -12.02 -7.21
C LYS A 140 -13.77 -12.95 -7.72
#